data_AF-A0A9D7WKD5-F1
#
_entry.id   AF-A0A9D7WKD5-F1
#
_cell.length_a   1.000
_cell.length_b   1.000
_cell.length_c   1.000
_cell.angle_alpha   90.00
_cell.angle_beta   90.00
_cell.angle_gamma   90.00
#
_symmetry.space_group_name_H-M   'P 1'
#
loop_
_entity.id
_entity.type
_entity.pdbx_description
1 polymer ?
#
loop_
_entity_poly.entity_id
_entity_poly.type
_entity_poly.pdbx_seq_one_letter_code
_entity_poly.pdbx_strand_id
1 'polypeptide(L)' 'MKKCQEWQIEILKEVTEGLKQNHYYVTKNRTKLVAFYPEGDKDAFVIYKKPKNFSTRYRKFEVIASGLNAL' A
#
# COMPACT_ATOMS: atom_id res chain seq x y z
N MET A 1 15.82 20.44 -11.17
CA MET A 1 14.51 19.76 -11.17
C MET A 1 14.62 18.53 -10.27
N LYS A 2 13.83 18.42 -9.20
CA LYS A 2 13.85 17.21 -8.35
C LYS A 2 13.29 16.06 -9.18
N LYS A 3 14.07 14.99 -9.39
CA LYS A 3 13.57 13.75 -9.97
C LYS A 3 12.36 13.33 -9.12
N CYS A 4 11.15 13.36 -9.68
CA CYS A 4 10.06 12.55 -9.16
C CYS A 4 10.62 11.13 -9.19
N GLN A 5 10.94 10.57 -8.03
CA GLN A 5 11.31 9.18 -7.97
C GLN A 5 10.14 8.42 -8.61
N GLU A 6 10.41 7.58 -9.60
CA GLU A 6 9.43 6.61 -10.09
C GLU A 6 9.34 5.52 -9.02
N TRP A 7 8.31 5.60 -8.20
CA TRP A 7 8.06 4.57 -7.20
C TRP A 7 7.34 3.45 -7.93
N GLN A 8 7.98 2.28 -8.05
CA GLN A 8 7.26 1.06 -8.39
C GLN A 8 6.37 0.71 -7.20
N ILE A 9 5.07 0.66 -7.43
CA ILE A 9 4.06 0.38 -6.41
C ILE A 9 3.57 -1.07 -6.52
N GLU A 10 3.40 -1.71 -5.36
CA GLU A 10 2.67 -2.95 -5.18
C GLU A 10 1.37 -2.69 -4.42
N ILE A 11 0.30 -3.35 -4.83
CA ILE A 11 -0.98 -3.34 -4.11
C ILE A 11 -1.09 -4.64 -3.34
N LEU A 12 -1.18 -4.52 -2.02
CA LEU A 12 -1.32 -5.65 -1.10
C LEU A 12 -2.73 -5.67 -0.53
N LYS A 13 -3.36 -6.84 -0.47
CA LYS A 13 -4.59 -7.09 0.28
C LYS A 13 -4.26 -7.74 1.61
N GLU A 14 -4.78 -7.22 2.71
CA GLU A 14 -4.68 -7.89 4.01
C GLU A 14 -5.54 -9.15 4.02
N VAL A 15 -4.93 -10.27 4.40
CA VAL A 15 -5.59 -11.57 4.58
C VAL A 15 -5.29 -12.18 5.95
N THR A 16 -4.82 -11.35 6.88
CA THR A 16 -4.65 -11.76 8.29
C THR A 16 -6.01 -12.04 8.91
N GLU A 17 -6.17 -13.22 9.50
CA GLU A 17 -7.37 -13.62 10.21
C GLU A 17 -7.67 -12.67 11.38
N GLY A 18 -8.93 -12.26 11.52
CA GLY A 18 -9.37 -11.31 12.54
C GLY A 18 -9.09 -9.83 12.22
N LEU A 19 -8.45 -9.50 11.09
CA LEU A 19 -8.27 -8.14 10.61
C LEU A 19 -9.13 -7.83 9.39
N LYS A 20 -9.42 -6.54 9.17
CA LYS A 20 -10.11 -6.07 7.96
C LYS A 20 -9.22 -6.25 6.73
N GLN A 21 -9.80 -6.67 5.61
CA GLN A 21 -9.12 -6.94 4.34
C GLN A 21 -8.81 -5.66 3.54
N ASN A 22 -8.17 -4.71 4.21
CA ASN A 22 -7.79 -3.43 3.61
C ASN A 22 -6.76 -3.63 2.49
N HIS A 23 -6.69 -2.66 1.58
CA HIS A 23 -5.71 -2.62 0.51
C HIS A 23 -4.64 -1.57 0.82
N TYR A 24 -3.38 -1.93 0.59
CA TYR A 24 -2.21 -1.12 0.90
C TYR A 24 -1.39 -0.94 -0.36
N TYR A 25 -1.14 0.32 -0.73
CA TYR A 25 -0.30 0.69 -1.86
C TYR A 25 1.08 1.00 -1.31
N VAL A 26 2.03 0.12 -1.57
CA VAL A 26 3.36 0.15 -0.97
C VAL A 26 4.45 0.24 -2.01
N THR A 27 5.64 0.68 -1.64
CA THR A 27 6.81 0.57 -2.51
C THR A 27 7.12 -0.89 -2.83
N LYS A 28 7.80 -1.15 -3.94
CA LYS A 28 8.34 -2.46 -4.31
C LYS A 28 9.00 -3.23 -3.16
N ASN A 29 9.78 -2.55 -2.33
CA ASN A 29 10.47 -3.18 -1.20
C ASN A 29 9.59 -3.34 0.05
N ARG A 30 8.32 -2.93 -0.01
CA ARG A 30 7.31 -2.99 1.06
C ARG A 30 7.77 -2.33 2.35
N THR A 31 8.54 -1.26 2.25
CA THR A 31 9.02 -0.48 3.41
C THR A 31 8.23 0.80 3.63
N LYS A 32 7.52 1.27 2.60
CA LYS A 32 6.78 2.52 2.63
C LYS A 32 5.35 2.33 2.13
N LEU A 33 4.40 2.94 2.84
CA LEU A 33 2.99 3.02 2.49
C LEU A 33 2.70 4.36 1.82
N VAL A 34 2.19 4.31 0.60
CA VAL A 34 1.89 5.47 -0.24
C VAL A 34 0.39 5.80 -0.20
N ALA A 35 -0.46 4.78 -0.25
CA ALA A 35 -1.90 4.95 -0.09
C ALA A 35 -2.52 3.78 0.66
N PHE A 36 -3.70 4.03 1.22
CA PHE A 36 -4.46 3.06 2.01
C PHE A 36 -5.92 3.14 1.63
N TYR A 37 -6.51 1.97 1.35
CA TYR A 37 -7.91 1.84 0.99
C TYR A 37 -8.58 0.85 1.96
N PRO A 38 -9.37 1.35 2.92
CA PRO A 38 -10.00 0.49 3.91
C PRO A 38 -11.12 -0.35 3.30
N GLU A 39 -11.31 -1.55 3.85
CA GLU A 39 -12.45 -2.38 3.53
C GLU A 39 -13.72 -1.81 4.21
N GLY A 40 -14.78 -1.63 3.43
CA GLY A 40 -16.10 -1.22 3.90
C GLY A 40 -16.38 0.29 3.88
N ASP A 41 -15.37 1.13 3.60
CA ASP A 41 -15.55 2.58 3.45
C ASP A 41 -14.70 3.08 2.27
N LYS A 42 -15.36 3.28 1.13
CA LYS A 42 -14.67 3.70 -0.10
C LYS A 42 -14.26 5.18 -0.06
N ASP A 43 -14.96 5.99 0.71
CA ASP A 43 -14.72 7.44 0.82
C ASP A 43 -13.51 7.72 1.75
N ALA A 44 -13.15 6.75 2.59
CA ALA A 44 -11.95 6.79 3.43
C ALA A 44 -10.65 6.40 2.70
N PHE A 45 -10.62 6.46 1.36
CA PHE A 45 -9.36 6.30 0.62
C PHE A 45 -8.39 7.44 0.93
N VAL A 46 -7.16 7.10 1.32
CA VAL A 46 -6.14 8.08 1.68
C VAL A 46 -4.88 7.88 0.87
N ILE A 47 -4.46 8.94 0.15
CA ILE A 47 -3.12 9.06 -0.43
C ILE A 47 -2.25 9.92 0.49
N TYR A 48 -1.10 9.38 0.90
CA TYR A 48 -0.21 10.08 1.82
C TYR A 48 0.73 11.03 1.06
N LYS A 49 0.66 12.33 1.37
CA LYS A 49 1.61 13.35 0.87
C LYS A 49 3.08 13.00 1.16
N LYS A 50 3.33 12.31 2.27
CA LYS A 50 4.64 11.74 2.63
C LYS A 50 4.44 10.25 2.95
N PRO A 51 5.12 9.34 2.24
CA PRO A 51 4.97 7.91 2.49
C PRO A 51 5.29 7.53 3.93
N LYS A 52 4.41 6.75 4.55
CA LYS A 52 4.57 6.26 5.94
C LYS A 52 5.42 5.00 5.97
N ASN A 53 5.98 4.65 7.12
CA ASN A 53 6.64 3.35 7.28
C ASN A 53 5.60 2.22 7.16
N PHE A 54 5.98 1.15 6.47
CA PHE A 54 5.17 -0.05 6.33
C PHE A 54 5.98 -1.27 6.76
N SER A 55 5.30 -2.22 7.41
CA SER A 55 5.89 -3.48 7.84
C SER A 55 4.86 -4.59 7.71
N THR A 56 5.30 -5.74 7.20
CA THR A 56 4.52 -6.97 7.09
C THR A 56 4.80 -7.96 8.22
N ARG A 57 5.74 -7.65 9.13
CA ARG A 57 6.03 -8.48 10.29
C ARG A 57 4.71 -8.67 11.07
N TYR A 58 4.25 -9.91 11.24
CA TYR A 58 2.97 -10.30 11.89
C TYR A 58 1.70 -10.19 11.06
N ARG A 59 1.77 -9.83 9.77
CA ARG A 59 0.60 -9.69 8.91
C ARG A 59 0.77 -10.47 7.61
N LYS A 60 -0.32 -11.04 7.12
CA LYS A 60 -0.40 -11.82 5.88
C LYS A 60 -1.03 -10.96 4.79
N PHE A 61 -0.41 -10.96 3.62
CA PHE A 61 -0.87 -10.19 2.48
C PHE A 61 -0.88 -11.02 1.21
N GLU A 62 -1.88 -10.78 0.37
CA GLU A 62 -1.89 -11.20 -1.02
C GLU A 62 -1.46 -10.04 -1.92
N VAL A 63 -0.68 -10.33 -2.95
CA VAL A 63 -0.30 -9.32 -3.95
C VAL A 63 -1.39 -9.28 -5.01
N ILE A 64 -2.08 -8.15 -5.12
CA ILE A 64 -3.11 -7.95 -6.15
C ILE A 64 -2.47 -7.47 -7.45
N ALA A 65 -1.52 -6.54 -7.34
CA ALA A 65 -0.82 -5.96 -8.49
C ALA A 65 0.60 -5.57 -8.09
N SER A 66 1.53 -5.66 -9.04
CA SER A 66 2.93 -5.26 -8.86
C SER A 66 3.45 -4.56 -10.11
N GLY A 67 4.51 -3.76 -9.95
CA GLY A 67 5.17 -3.08 -11.07
C GLY A 67 4.39 -1.88 -11.63
N LEU A 68 3.46 -1.32 -10.87
CA LEU A 68 2.75 -0.09 -11.27
C LEU A 68 3.70 1.09 -11.23
N ASN A 69 3.89 1.75 -12.37
CA ASN A 69 4.71 2.95 -12.50
C ASN A 69 3.84 4.19 -12.22
N ALA A 70 3.90 4.67 -10.99
CA ALA A 70 3.23 5.86 -10.45
C ALA A 70 1.69 5.83 -10.36
N LEU A 71 1.19 6.28 -9.19
CA LEU A 71 -0.16 6.77 -8.94
C LEU A 71 -0.06 8.29 -8.67
#